data_AF-A0A2S3IBC5-F1
#
_entry.id   AF-A0A2S3IBC5-F1
#
_cell.length_a   1.000
_cell.length_b   1.000
_cell.length_c   1.000
_cell.angle_alpha   90.00
_cell.angle_beta   90.00
_cell.angle_gamma   90.00
#
_symmetry.space_group_name_H-M   'P 1'
#
loop_
_entity.id
_entity.type
_entity.pdbx_description
1 polymer ?
#
loop_
_entity_poly.entity_id
_entity_poly.type
_entity_poly.pdbx_seq_one_letter_code
_entity_poly.pdbx_strand_id
1 'polypeptide(L)'
;MAMLLRKVWGSVLARAAPGPGPAAPGSPRGRRAQPPAEQYCASLSLGALDAVPTDVIAQILRLLGPVDAARSSAVCRAWRILASDNGLWAFFLRLGPEPWDLVVFAETHLAYGPDSHPWLCFDNSPQLSFKQIYGLRAVVPGTLIVDGGSGYCKYGWSKYAAPSGRCATFLEFGNIESPMYARLRHFFSTIYTRMQVKPSTQPVIVVLPLCHTDDTESAWASRKQYKETIYSVLFDMNVPAVCAVDQAVLSLYASKRTSGIVVHIGFNTTSVVPIFEGRVMYEIGVETVGQGALKLTGFLKELMHQRNIFCESLYTVRTIKEKLCYVAADYEAELRKDTQASCEVDGERLFTLSTERFKTAEILFQPHMGGMRAMGLHKAVALCMDHCYNSEVVGDDSWYKTIVLAGGSSCLPGLPERLEKELHQLLPPYISEGIRVVPPPFGTDSAWFGAKMISNVSTFTEAWCVKKKQFRQKMRRNGPLFVNSW
;
A
#
# COMPACT_ATOMS: atom_id res chain seq x y z
N MET A 1 -43.69 7.93 -6.11
CA MET A 1 -43.54 7.16 -7.37
C MET A 1 -43.51 5.63 -7.20
N ALA A 2 -42.86 5.05 -6.18
CA ALA A 2 -42.83 3.59 -5.96
C ALA A 2 -44.20 2.93 -5.63
N MET A 3 -45.16 3.70 -5.11
CA MET A 3 -46.49 3.18 -4.73
C MET A 3 -47.48 3.11 -5.92
N LEU A 4 -47.30 3.96 -6.94
CA LEU A 4 -48.12 3.98 -8.17
C LEU A 4 -47.78 2.80 -9.10
N LEU A 5 -46.51 2.38 -9.14
CA LEU A 5 -46.06 1.23 -9.93
C LEU A 5 -46.58 -0.12 -9.39
N ARG A 6 -46.83 -0.25 -8.08
CA ARG A 6 -47.44 -1.46 -7.51
C ARG A 6 -48.92 -1.65 -7.87
N LYS A 7 -49.67 -0.55 -8.07
CA LYS A 7 -51.11 -0.63 -8.40
C LYS A 7 -51.37 -0.97 -9.87
N VAL A 8 -50.48 -0.60 -10.78
CA VAL A 8 -50.60 -0.95 -12.21
C VAL A 8 -50.27 -2.44 -12.44
N TRP A 9 -49.33 -3.00 -11.68
CA TRP A 9 -48.89 -4.41 -11.83
C TRP A 9 -49.93 -5.44 -11.35
N GLY A 10 -50.84 -5.06 -10.44
CA GLY A 10 -51.90 -5.96 -9.95
C GLY A 10 -53.02 -6.22 -10.95
N SER A 11 -53.25 -5.32 -11.91
CA SER A 11 -54.40 -5.43 -12.84
C SER A 11 -54.11 -6.24 -14.11
N VAL A 12 -52.85 -6.49 -14.44
CA VAL A 12 -52.45 -7.22 -15.65
C VAL A 12 -52.40 -8.74 -15.42
N LEU A 13 -52.14 -9.17 -14.17
CA LEU A 13 -52.05 -10.59 -13.80
C LEU A 13 -53.40 -11.30 -13.66
N ALA A 14 -54.52 -10.58 -13.63
CA ALA A 14 -55.87 -11.17 -13.51
C ALA A 14 -56.47 -11.62 -14.86
N ARG A 15 -55.80 -11.39 -15.99
CA ARG A 15 -56.29 -11.76 -17.35
C ARG A 15 -55.58 -12.96 -17.98
N ALA A 16 -54.67 -13.61 -17.27
CA ALA A 16 -53.93 -14.77 -17.76
C ALA A 16 -54.25 -16.01 -16.91
N ALA A 17 -55.45 -16.57 -17.07
CA ALA A 17 -55.77 -17.92 -16.64
C ALA A 17 -56.27 -18.72 -17.86
N PRO A 18 -55.71 -19.90 -18.17
CA PRO A 18 -56.13 -20.68 -19.33
C PRO A 18 -57.39 -21.49 -19.01
N GLY A 19 -58.40 -21.43 -19.87
CA GLY A 19 -59.57 -22.32 -19.84
C GLY A 19 -59.30 -23.66 -20.54
N PRO A 20 -60.01 -24.75 -20.20
CA PRO A 20 -59.74 -26.09 -20.74
C PRO A 20 -60.62 -26.41 -21.98
N GLY A 21 -60.06 -27.18 -22.94
CA GLY A 21 -60.80 -27.76 -24.07
C GLY A 21 -59.89 -28.49 -25.09
N PRO A 22 -60.42 -29.43 -25.91
CA PRO A 22 -60.12 -30.87 -25.77
C PRO A 22 -59.26 -31.50 -26.91
N ALA A 23 -58.91 -32.78 -26.69
CA ALA A 23 -58.06 -33.63 -27.52
C ALA A 23 -58.74 -34.24 -28.76
N ALA A 24 -57.97 -34.52 -29.82
CA ALA A 24 -58.18 -35.61 -30.79
C ALA A 24 -56.95 -35.82 -31.73
N PRO A 25 -56.76 -37.00 -32.36
CA PRO A 25 -55.44 -37.59 -32.64
C PRO A 25 -55.09 -37.72 -34.13
N GLY A 26 -53.81 -37.98 -34.44
CA GLY A 26 -53.40 -38.52 -35.74
C GLY A 26 -51.92 -38.29 -36.08
N SER A 27 -51.11 -39.36 -36.07
CA SER A 27 -49.84 -39.44 -36.82
C SER A 27 -50.10 -40.02 -38.22
N PRO A 28 -49.26 -39.78 -39.24
CA PRO A 28 -48.10 -40.66 -39.40
C PRO A 28 -46.80 -39.99 -39.90
N ARG A 29 -45.71 -40.73 -39.68
CA ARG A 29 -44.32 -40.44 -40.04
C ARG A 29 -44.09 -40.35 -41.56
N GLY A 30 -43.27 -39.39 -41.99
CA GLY A 30 -42.61 -39.34 -43.29
C GLY A 30 -41.24 -38.65 -43.20
N ARG A 31 -40.18 -39.33 -43.66
CA ARG A 31 -38.77 -38.90 -43.63
C ARG A 31 -38.50 -37.73 -44.59
N ARG A 32 -37.75 -36.70 -44.16
CA ARG A 32 -36.49 -36.20 -44.80
C ARG A 32 -36.00 -34.87 -44.22
N ALA A 33 -34.71 -34.64 -44.47
CA ALA A 33 -33.96 -33.38 -44.48
C ALA A 33 -33.17 -33.03 -43.20
N GLN A 34 -31.85 -32.99 -43.37
CA GLN A 34 -30.90 -32.29 -42.51
C GLN A 34 -31.32 -30.80 -42.41
N PRO A 35 -31.27 -30.17 -41.24
CA PRO A 35 -31.51 -28.73 -41.17
C PRO A 35 -30.23 -27.95 -41.52
N PRO A 36 -30.36 -26.71 -42.02
CA PRO A 36 -29.24 -25.87 -42.43
C PRO A 36 -28.46 -25.35 -41.23
N ALA A 37 -27.25 -24.84 -41.50
CA ALA A 37 -26.39 -24.15 -40.57
C ALA A 37 -26.97 -22.79 -40.12
N GLU A 38 -28.05 -22.81 -39.33
CA GLU A 38 -28.60 -21.65 -38.62
C GLU A 38 -29.26 -22.13 -37.30
N GLN A 39 -28.47 -22.72 -36.41
CA GLN A 39 -28.98 -23.17 -35.10
C GLN A 39 -27.91 -23.08 -34.00
N TYR A 40 -27.29 -21.91 -33.88
CA TYR A 40 -26.53 -21.51 -32.68
C TYR A 40 -26.85 -20.08 -32.26
N CYS A 41 -28.13 -19.71 -32.25
CA CYS A 41 -28.59 -18.57 -31.47
C CYS A 41 -29.84 -18.98 -30.71
N ALA A 42 -29.65 -19.77 -29.65
CA ALA A 42 -30.70 -19.92 -28.65
C ALA A 42 -31.04 -18.51 -28.14
N SER A 43 -32.24 -18.03 -28.48
CA SER A 43 -32.75 -16.72 -28.11
C SER A 43 -32.52 -16.49 -26.62
N LEU A 44 -31.70 -15.49 -26.28
CA LEU A 44 -31.47 -15.04 -24.90
C LEU A 44 -32.73 -14.35 -24.39
N SER A 45 -33.78 -15.12 -24.09
CA SER A 45 -35.02 -14.58 -23.54
C SER A 45 -34.80 -14.16 -22.09
N LEU A 46 -35.12 -12.90 -21.81
CA LEU A 46 -35.32 -12.28 -20.50
C LEU A 46 -36.68 -12.69 -19.89
N GLY A 47 -37.44 -13.57 -20.56
CA GLY A 47 -38.74 -14.05 -20.14
C GLY A 47 -39.81 -12.97 -20.31
N ALA A 48 -40.60 -12.74 -19.25
CA ALA A 48 -41.65 -11.71 -19.25
C ALA A 48 -41.12 -10.27 -19.44
N LEU A 49 -39.79 -10.08 -19.44
CA LEU A 49 -39.13 -8.79 -19.59
C LEU A 49 -38.43 -8.63 -20.96
N ASP A 50 -38.71 -9.49 -21.93
CA ASP A 50 -38.19 -9.37 -23.31
C ASP A 50 -38.57 -8.03 -23.97
N ALA A 51 -39.67 -7.41 -23.55
CA ALA A 51 -40.09 -6.09 -24.03
C ALA A 51 -39.31 -4.91 -23.41
N VAL A 52 -38.48 -5.17 -22.38
CA VAL A 52 -37.71 -4.12 -21.69
C VAL A 52 -36.31 -4.04 -22.29
N PRO A 53 -35.86 -2.84 -22.72
CA PRO A 53 -34.51 -2.65 -23.22
C PRO A 53 -33.43 -3.06 -22.22
N THR A 54 -32.35 -3.70 -22.71
CA THR A 54 -31.27 -4.25 -21.85
C THR A 54 -30.53 -3.18 -21.02
N ASP A 55 -30.48 -1.93 -21.51
CA ASP A 55 -29.93 -0.77 -20.81
C ASP A 55 -30.79 -0.38 -19.60
N VAL A 56 -32.11 -0.49 -19.70
CA VAL A 56 -33.04 -0.28 -18.56
C VAL A 56 -32.83 -1.39 -17.53
N ILE A 57 -32.66 -2.64 -17.96
CA ILE A 57 -32.36 -3.76 -17.04
C ILE A 57 -31.00 -3.56 -16.36
N ALA A 58 -29.98 -3.07 -17.09
CA ALA A 58 -28.69 -2.74 -16.50
C ALA A 58 -28.79 -1.63 -15.44
N GLN A 59 -29.63 -0.61 -15.65
CA GLN A 59 -29.93 0.41 -14.64
C GLN A 59 -30.65 -0.18 -13.42
N ILE A 60 -31.62 -1.08 -13.63
CA ILE A 60 -32.30 -1.79 -12.54
C ILE A 60 -31.28 -2.59 -11.72
N LEU A 61 -30.38 -3.35 -12.36
CA LEU A 61 -29.34 -4.11 -11.68
C LEU A 61 -28.42 -3.20 -10.86
N ARG A 62 -28.05 -2.02 -11.36
CA ARG A 62 -27.26 -1.04 -10.60
C ARG A 62 -27.99 -0.54 -9.35
N LEU A 63 -29.31 -0.37 -9.41
CA LEU A 63 -30.14 0.10 -8.29
C LEU A 63 -30.43 -0.98 -7.25
N LEU A 64 -30.48 -2.26 -7.65
CA LEU A 64 -30.68 -3.40 -6.73
C LEU A 64 -29.51 -3.60 -5.77
N GLY A 65 -28.33 -3.09 -6.11
CA GLY A 65 -27.10 -3.32 -5.37
C GLY A 65 -26.49 -4.71 -5.64
N PRO A 66 -25.27 -4.96 -5.13
CA PRO A 66 -24.42 -6.07 -5.58
C PRO A 66 -24.97 -7.45 -5.22
N VAL A 67 -25.58 -7.59 -4.05
CA VAL A 67 -26.11 -8.88 -3.55
C VAL A 67 -27.31 -9.33 -4.40
N ASP A 68 -28.27 -8.44 -4.62
CA ASP A 68 -29.49 -8.78 -5.37
C ASP A 68 -29.21 -8.83 -6.88
N ALA A 69 -28.29 -8.00 -7.39
CA ALA A 69 -27.77 -8.15 -8.74
C ALA A 69 -27.12 -9.53 -8.95
N ALA A 70 -26.32 -10.03 -8.01
CA ALA A 70 -25.77 -11.38 -8.10
C ALA A 70 -26.87 -12.46 -8.08
N ARG A 71 -27.87 -12.34 -7.20
CA ARG A 71 -29.00 -13.29 -7.11
C ARG A 71 -29.83 -13.35 -8.39
N SER A 72 -29.95 -12.24 -9.11
CA SER A 72 -30.67 -12.20 -10.39
C SER A 72 -30.09 -13.15 -11.45
N SER A 73 -28.83 -13.58 -11.30
CA SER A 73 -28.19 -14.56 -12.19
C SER A 73 -28.83 -15.97 -12.15
N ALA A 74 -29.68 -16.23 -11.15
CA ALA A 74 -30.46 -17.46 -11.03
C ALA A 74 -31.77 -17.45 -11.84
N VAL A 75 -32.21 -16.29 -12.36
CA VAL A 75 -33.51 -16.14 -13.04
C VAL A 75 -33.53 -16.85 -14.40
N CYS A 76 -32.63 -16.48 -15.31
CA CYS A 76 -32.45 -17.16 -16.59
C CYS A 76 -31.05 -16.89 -17.17
N ARG A 77 -30.74 -17.46 -18.34
CA ARG A 77 -29.44 -17.28 -19.02
C ARG A 77 -29.15 -15.82 -19.37
N ALA A 78 -30.13 -15.06 -19.84
CA ALA A 78 -29.96 -13.65 -20.19
C ALA A 78 -29.63 -12.79 -18.95
N TRP A 79 -30.37 -12.97 -17.86
CA TRP A 79 -30.08 -12.32 -16.58
C TRP A 79 -28.72 -12.70 -16.01
N ARG A 80 -28.29 -13.95 -16.17
CA ARG A 80 -26.94 -14.39 -15.76
C ARG A 80 -25.84 -13.65 -16.50
N ILE A 81 -26.01 -13.38 -17.79
CA ILE A 81 -25.04 -12.63 -18.60
C ILE A 81 -24.99 -11.18 -18.13
N LEU A 82 -26.15 -10.51 -18.01
CA LEU A 82 -26.23 -9.13 -17.54
C LEU A 82 -25.68 -8.96 -16.11
N ALA A 83 -26.01 -9.89 -15.21
CA ALA A 83 -25.51 -9.91 -13.83
C ALA A 83 -24.03 -10.33 -13.70
N SER A 84 -23.39 -10.72 -14.79
CA SER A 84 -21.95 -11.03 -14.83
C SER A 84 -21.16 -10.03 -15.69
N ASP A 85 -21.82 -8.97 -16.16
CA ASP A 85 -21.20 -7.89 -16.89
C ASP A 85 -20.13 -7.18 -16.06
N ASN A 86 -18.93 -7.03 -16.61
CA ASN A 86 -17.82 -6.36 -15.92
C ASN A 86 -18.12 -4.88 -15.66
N GLY A 87 -18.90 -4.21 -16.54
CA GLY A 87 -19.30 -2.82 -16.35
C GLY A 87 -20.17 -2.61 -15.11
N LEU A 88 -21.08 -3.55 -14.83
CA LEU A 88 -21.90 -3.56 -13.61
C LEU A 88 -21.05 -3.71 -12.33
N TRP A 89 -20.12 -4.66 -12.32
CA TRP A 89 -19.29 -4.91 -11.13
C TRP A 89 -18.21 -3.85 -10.92
N ALA A 90 -17.66 -3.27 -12.00
CA ALA A 90 -16.83 -2.09 -11.92
C ALA A 90 -17.60 -0.90 -11.32
N PHE A 91 -18.88 -0.72 -11.65
CA PHE A 91 -19.73 0.28 -11.03
C PHE A 91 -19.89 0.06 -9.52
N PHE A 92 -20.13 -1.18 -9.06
CA PHE A 92 -20.23 -1.46 -7.63
C PHE A 92 -18.92 -1.27 -6.88
N LEU A 93 -17.78 -1.64 -7.49
CA LEU A 93 -16.46 -1.39 -6.91
C LEU A 93 -16.18 0.12 -6.78
N ARG A 94 -16.61 0.93 -7.76
CA ARG A 94 -16.50 2.41 -7.70
C ARG A 94 -17.32 3.07 -6.60
N LEU A 95 -18.44 2.45 -6.20
CA LEU A 95 -19.25 2.90 -5.07
C LEU A 95 -18.69 2.46 -3.72
N GLY A 96 -17.64 1.62 -3.72
CA GLY A 96 -16.97 1.18 -2.51
C GLY A 96 -16.25 2.32 -1.76
N PRO A 97 -15.80 2.05 -0.53
CA PRO A 97 -15.09 3.04 0.28
C PRO A 97 -13.67 3.33 -0.22
N GLU A 98 -13.11 2.46 -1.06
CA GLU A 98 -11.77 2.63 -1.63
C GLU A 98 -11.86 3.21 -3.05
N PRO A 99 -11.02 4.19 -3.40
CA PRO A 99 -10.91 4.72 -4.75
C PRO A 99 -10.70 3.61 -5.80
N TRP A 100 -11.40 3.72 -6.93
CA TRP A 100 -11.39 2.73 -8.01
C TRP A 100 -10.00 2.46 -8.58
N ASP A 101 -9.19 3.52 -8.75
CA ASP A 101 -7.82 3.43 -9.24
C ASP A 101 -6.91 2.60 -8.30
N LEU A 102 -7.11 2.70 -6.99
CA LEU A 102 -6.40 1.88 -6.01
C LEU A 102 -6.82 0.41 -6.09
N VAL A 103 -8.12 0.13 -6.24
CA VAL A 103 -8.63 -1.23 -6.40
C VAL A 103 -8.05 -1.87 -7.66
N VAL A 104 -8.09 -1.17 -8.79
CA VAL A 104 -7.53 -1.65 -10.05
C VAL A 104 -6.04 -1.91 -9.92
N PHE A 105 -5.26 -0.94 -9.41
CA PHE A 105 -3.82 -1.11 -9.21
C PHE A 105 -3.51 -2.33 -8.34
N ALA A 106 -4.18 -2.46 -7.19
CA ALA A 106 -3.91 -3.53 -6.24
C ALA A 106 -4.24 -4.91 -6.81
N GLU A 107 -5.38 -5.08 -7.49
CA GLU A 107 -5.75 -6.37 -8.08
C GLU A 107 -4.90 -6.74 -9.30
N THR A 108 -4.43 -5.76 -10.07
CA THR A 108 -3.62 -6.01 -11.27
C THR A 108 -2.16 -6.28 -10.96
N HIS A 109 -1.58 -5.60 -9.96
CA HIS A 109 -0.15 -5.64 -9.69
C HIS A 109 0.22 -6.38 -8.40
N LEU A 110 -0.69 -6.44 -7.41
CA LEU A 110 -0.37 -6.95 -6.06
C LEU A 110 -1.07 -8.28 -5.74
N ALA A 111 -2.09 -8.69 -6.50
CA ALA A 111 -2.81 -9.94 -6.23
C ALA A 111 -1.91 -11.19 -6.31
N TYR A 112 -0.82 -11.16 -7.07
CA TYR A 112 0.06 -12.32 -7.22
C TYR A 112 1.11 -12.47 -6.12
N GLY A 113 1.24 -11.48 -5.23
CA GLY A 113 2.24 -11.53 -4.16
C GLY A 113 3.67 -11.24 -4.62
N PRO A 114 4.64 -11.23 -3.69
CA PRO A 114 6.01 -10.80 -3.93
C PRO A 114 6.85 -11.81 -4.74
N ASP A 115 6.44 -13.07 -4.78
CA ASP A 115 7.19 -14.15 -5.45
C ASP A 115 6.85 -14.29 -6.96
N SER A 116 5.91 -13.51 -7.46
CA SER A 116 5.55 -13.53 -8.89
C SER A 116 6.60 -12.78 -9.72
N HIS A 117 7.24 -13.49 -10.66
CA HIS A 117 8.13 -12.90 -11.66
C HIS A 117 7.30 -12.41 -12.85
N PRO A 118 7.30 -11.11 -13.20
CA PRO A 118 6.57 -10.61 -14.36
C PRO A 118 7.02 -11.25 -15.68
N TRP A 119 8.31 -11.59 -15.81
CA TRP A 119 8.89 -12.27 -16.98
C TRP A 119 8.36 -13.69 -17.23
N LEU A 120 7.74 -14.32 -16.23
CA LEU A 120 7.08 -15.62 -16.38
C LEU A 120 5.55 -15.47 -16.55
N CYS A 121 5.01 -14.24 -16.55
CA CYS A 121 3.58 -13.97 -16.65
C CYS A 121 3.19 -13.33 -17.99
N PHE A 122 3.69 -13.87 -19.09
CA PHE A 122 2.84 -14.03 -20.29
C PHE A 122 1.98 -15.31 -20.19
N ASP A 123 1.81 -15.84 -18.98
CA ASP A 123 1.14 -17.11 -18.76
C ASP A 123 -0.37 -16.91 -18.51
N ASN A 124 -1.14 -17.73 -19.21
CA ASN A 124 -2.58 -17.73 -19.40
C ASN A 124 -3.41 -17.95 -18.11
N SER A 125 -3.11 -17.27 -17.01
CA SER A 125 -4.00 -17.26 -15.84
C SER A 125 -5.24 -16.42 -16.19
N PRO A 126 -6.47 -16.96 -16.06
CA PRO A 126 -7.66 -16.22 -16.41
C PRO A 126 -7.76 -15.00 -15.48
N GLN A 127 -7.66 -13.80 -16.07
CA GLN A 127 -7.95 -12.57 -15.34
C GLN A 127 -9.33 -12.70 -14.69
N LEU A 128 -9.38 -12.56 -13.37
CA LEU A 128 -10.63 -12.65 -12.63
C LEU A 128 -11.59 -11.58 -13.14
N SER A 129 -12.85 -11.96 -13.37
CA SER A 129 -13.90 -10.98 -13.65
C SER A 129 -14.08 -10.03 -12.47
N PHE A 130 -14.56 -8.81 -12.69
CA PHE A 130 -14.82 -7.86 -11.59
C PHE A 130 -15.85 -8.40 -10.60
N LYS A 131 -16.74 -9.29 -11.04
CA LYS A 131 -17.65 -10.04 -10.16
C LYS A 131 -16.91 -10.93 -9.18
N GLN A 132 -15.93 -11.70 -9.66
CA GLN A 132 -15.11 -12.56 -8.81
C GLN A 132 -14.24 -11.73 -7.86
N ILE A 133 -13.61 -10.67 -8.37
CA ILE A 133 -12.84 -9.73 -7.56
C ILE A 133 -13.71 -9.14 -6.45
N TYR A 134 -14.89 -8.63 -6.78
CA TYR A 134 -15.82 -8.09 -5.78
C TYR A 134 -16.17 -9.14 -4.72
N GLY A 135 -16.56 -10.35 -5.14
CA GLY A 135 -16.92 -11.44 -4.24
C GLY A 135 -15.78 -11.86 -3.31
N LEU A 136 -14.56 -11.97 -3.83
CA LEU A 136 -13.38 -12.32 -3.05
C LEU A 136 -13.01 -11.20 -2.07
N ARG A 137 -12.94 -9.93 -2.52
CA ARG A 137 -12.66 -8.78 -1.64
C ARG A 137 -13.67 -8.64 -0.51
N ALA A 138 -14.95 -8.94 -0.77
CA ALA A 138 -16.01 -8.88 0.23
C ALA A 138 -15.84 -9.89 1.37
N VAL A 139 -15.16 -11.02 1.12
CA VAL A 139 -14.89 -12.05 2.14
C VAL A 139 -13.51 -11.94 2.78
N VAL A 140 -12.61 -11.11 2.24
CA VAL A 140 -11.29 -10.88 2.83
C VAL A 140 -11.45 -10.23 4.21
N PRO A 141 -11.01 -10.89 5.30
CA PRO A 141 -11.20 -10.39 6.65
C PRO A 141 -10.42 -9.08 6.89
N GLY A 142 -10.94 -8.25 7.79
CA GLY A 142 -10.15 -7.15 8.34
C GLY A 142 -8.90 -7.71 9.00
N THR A 143 -7.74 -7.18 8.64
CA THR A 143 -6.44 -7.67 9.11
C THR A 143 -5.81 -6.62 10.00
N LEU A 144 -5.20 -7.06 11.11
CA LEU A 144 -4.43 -6.16 11.96
C LEU A 144 -3.12 -5.78 11.24
N ILE A 145 -2.90 -4.48 11.06
CA ILE A 145 -1.66 -3.94 10.51
C ILE A 145 -0.85 -3.39 11.68
N VAL A 146 0.42 -3.78 11.75
CA VAL A 146 1.43 -3.27 12.67
C VAL A 146 2.58 -2.68 11.87
N ASP A 147 2.63 -1.36 11.80
CA ASP A 147 3.75 -0.61 11.26
C ASP A 147 4.75 -0.28 12.37
N GLY A 148 5.79 -1.10 12.53
CA GLY A 148 6.75 -1.04 13.63
C GLY A 148 7.98 -0.17 13.36
N GLY A 149 7.80 1.06 12.90
CA GLY A 149 8.90 1.98 12.62
C GLY A 149 9.78 2.29 13.85
N SER A 150 11.04 2.66 13.63
CA SER A 150 12.06 2.89 14.70
C SER A 150 11.65 3.91 15.77
N GLY A 151 11.08 5.04 15.36
CA GLY A 151 10.59 6.05 16.30
C GLY A 151 9.20 5.73 16.86
N TYR A 152 8.25 5.39 15.97
CA TYR A 152 6.85 5.21 16.32
C TYR A 152 6.26 4.03 15.58
N CYS A 153 5.47 3.27 16.32
CA CYS A 153 4.63 2.23 15.81
C CYS A 153 3.24 2.80 15.51
N LYS A 154 2.67 2.45 14.36
CA LYS A 154 1.26 2.68 14.04
C LYS A 154 0.59 1.32 13.93
N TYR A 155 -0.60 1.19 14.50
CA TYR A 155 -1.34 -0.06 14.44
C TYR A 155 -2.82 0.22 14.20
N GLY A 156 -3.49 -0.69 13.51
CA GLY A 156 -4.90 -0.52 13.19
C GLY A 156 -5.46 -1.57 12.26
N TRP A 157 -6.75 -1.45 12.00
CA TRP A 157 -7.49 -2.36 11.12
C TRP A 157 -7.36 -1.96 9.66
N SER A 158 -7.12 -2.94 8.77
CA SER A 158 -7.03 -2.67 7.33
C SER A 158 -8.32 -2.13 6.70
N LYS A 159 -9.48 -2.41 7.29
CA LYS A 159 -10.76 -1.88 6.80
C LYS A 159 -10.99 -0.43 7.22
N TYR A 160 -10.17 0.14 8.10
CA TYR A 160 -10.33 1.52 8.56
C TYR A 160 -9.60 2.50 7.65
N ALA A 161 -10.02 3.77 7.68
CA ALA A 161 -9.44 4.81 6.84
C ALA A 161 -8.02 5.22 7.28
N ALA A 162 -7.65 5.01 8.55
CA ALA A 162 -6.38 5.42 9.12
C ALA A 162 -5.96 4.46 10.26
N PRO A 163 -4.69 4.51 10.74
CA PRO A 163 -4.27 3.76 11.91
C PRO A 163 -5.17 4.02 13.13
N SER A 164 -5.47 2.97 13.89
CA SER A 164 -6.30 3.05 15.11
C SER A 164 -5.54 3.68 16.27
N GLY A 165 -4.22 3.61 16.26
CA GLY A 165 -3.39 4.24 17.29
C GLY A 165 -1.92 4.32 16.89
N ARG A 166 -1.19 5.14 17.66
CA ARG A 166 0.26 5.28 17.56
C ARG A 166 0.90 5.08 18.94
N CYS A 167 2.10 4.51 18.99
CA CYS A 167 2.87 4.39 20.21
C CYS A 167 4.37 4.49 19.93
N ALA A 168 5.16 4.92 20.93
CA ALA A 168 6.60 4.84 20.82
C ALA A 168 7.02 3.37 20.64
N THR A 169 7.98 3.12 19.77
CA THR A 169 8.44 1.76 19.48
C THR A 169 9.46 1.32 20.52
N PHE A 170 9.13 0.25 21.27
CA PHE A 170 10.03 -0.30 22.29
C PHE A 170 11.30 -0.96 21.74
N LEU A 171 11.40 -1.19 20.43
CA LEU A 171 12.54 -1.89 19.82
C LEU A 171 13.85 -1.13 19.94
N GLU A 172 13.83 0.21 19.92
CA GLU A 172 15.04 1.03 20.08
C GLU A 172 15.19 1.63 21.49
N PHE A 173 14.10 1.73 22.26
CA PHE A 173 14.12 2.32 23.61
C PHE A 173 13.95 1.32 24.77
N GLY A 174 13.68 0.04 24.48
CA GLY A 174 13.67 -1.00 25.50
C GLY A 174 15.09 -1.30 25.99
N ASN A 175 15.24 -1.79 27.23
CA ASN A 175 16.55 -2.17 27.77
C ASN A 175 17.30 -3.05 26.75
N ILE A 176 18.42 -2.56 26.21
CA ILE A 176 19.21 -3.19 25.14
C ILE A 176 19.64 -4.61 25.56
N GLU A 177 19.79 -4.83 26.88
CA GLU A 177 20.13 -6.11 27.50
C GLU A 177 19.05 -7.19 27.33
N SER A 178 17.80 -6.81 27.01
CA SER A 178 16.72 -7.79 26.84
C SER A 178 16.80 -8.49 25.49
N PRO A 179 16.71 -9.84 25.45
CA PRO A 179 16.70 -10.61 24.20
C PRO A 179 15.62 -10.11 23.22
N MET A 180 15.96 -10.06 21.94
CA MET A 180 15.08 -9.56 20.88
C MET A 180 13.70 -10.24 20.87
N TYR A 181 13.66 -11.56 21.07
CA TYR A 181 12.41 -12.33 21.15
C TYR A 181 11.47 -11.80 22.26
N ALA A 182 12.00 -11.58 23.47
CA ALA A 182 11.20 -11.10 24.60
C ALA A 182 10.66 -9.68 24.35
N ARG A 183 11.50 -8.79 23.78
CA ARG A 183 11.10 -7.43 23.40
C ARG A 183 9.98 -7.44 22.35
N LEU A 184 10.14 -8.23 21.29
CA LEU A 184 9.11 -8.38 20.25
C LEU A 184 7.82 -8.99 20.79
N ARG A 185 7.91 -10.01 21.66
CA ARG A 185 6.73 -10.63 22.29
C ARG A 185 5.97 -9.63 23.14
N HIS A 186 6.67 -8.84 23.95
CA HIS A 186 6.05 -7.79 24.75
C HIS A 186 5.41 -6.70 23.87
N PHE A 187 6.12 -6.28 22.81
CA PHE A 187 5.63 -5.31 21.84
C PHE A 187 4.32 -5.76 21.18
N PHE A 188 4.29 -6.95 20.58
CA PHE A 188 3.07 -7.45 19.94
C PHE A 188 1.95 -7.71 20.95
N SER A 189 2.25 -8.25 22.13
CA SER A 189 1.27 -8.45 23.20
C SER A 189 0.58 -7.14 23.60
N THR A 190 1.37 -6.07 23.71
CA THR A 190 0.86 -4.72 24.00
C THR A 190 -0.08 -4.23 22.91
N ILE A 191 0.27 -4.42 21.63
CA ILE A 191 -0.58 -4.02 20.51
C ILE A 191 -1.88 -4.80 20.49
N TYR A 192 -1.83 -6.13 20.63
CA TYR A 192 -3.03 -6.98 20.67
C TYR A 192 -3.95 -6.60 21.84
N THR A 193 -3.37 -6.27 23.00
CA THR A 193 -4.12 -5.79 24.17
C THR A 193 -4.82 -4.45 23.88
N ARG A 194 -4.11 -3.48 23.27
CA ARG A 194 -4.69 -2.18 22.90
C ARG A 194 -5.78 -2.29 21.83
N MET A 195 -5.63 -3.22 20.90
CA MET A 195 -6.62 -3.53 19.87
C MET A 195 -7.77 -4.42 20.37
N GLN A 196 -7.71 -4.87 21.63
CA GLN A 196 -8.72 -5.70 22.28
C GLN A 196 -9.07 -6.96 21.46
N VAL A 197 -8.07 -7.57 20.82
CA VAL A 197 -8.25 -8.72 19.93
C VAL A 197 -7.31 -9.85 20.33
N LYS A 198 -7.80 -11.09 20.30
CA LYS A 198 -6.98 -12.27 20.56
C LYS A 198 -6.09 -12.55 19.34
N PRO A 199 -4.79 -12.84 19.51
CA PRO A 199 -3.89 -13.12 18.38
C PRO A 199 -4.32 -14.28 17.49
N SER A 200 -5.04 -15.27 18.04
CA SER A 200 -5.47 -16.46 17.31
C SER A 200 -6.64 -16.28 16.35
N THR A 201 -7.19 -15.06 16.24
CA THR A 201 -8.45 -14.82 15.51
C THR A 201 -8.25 -14.62 14.01
N GLN A 202 -7.15 -13.99 13.60
CA GLN A 202 -6.99 -13.46 12.25
C GLN A 202 -5.52 -13.26 11.87
N PRO A 203 -5.20 -13.13 10.59
CA PRO A 203 -3.86 -12.79 10.15
C PRO A 203 -3.38 -11.43 10.68
N VAL A 204 -2.06 -11.22 10.62
CA VAL A 204 -1.43 -9.92 10.91
C VAL A 204 -0.49 -9.53 9.77
N ILE A 205 -0.46 -8.24 9.45
CA ILE A 205 0.57 -7.65 8.61
C ILE A 205 1.57 -6.92 9.51
N VAL A 206 2.84 -7.19 9.31
CA VAL A 206 3.95 -6.49 9.96
C VAL A 206 4.72 -5.74 8.89
N VAL A 207 4.76 -4.42 9.01
CA VAL A 207 5.66 -3.59 8.20
C VAL A 207 7.04 -3.70 8.82
N LEU A 208 7.99 -4.23 8.04
CA LEU A 208 9.37 -4.39 8.49
C LEU A 208 10.10 -3.04 8.37
N PRO A 209 10.70 -2.53 9.46
CA PRO A 209 11.52 -1.34 9.40
C PRO A 209 12.77 -1.58 8.55
N LEU A 210 13.25 -0.54 7.87
CA LEU A 210 14.56 -0.55 7.24
C LEU A 210 15.62 -0.49 8.34
N CYS A 211 16.19 -1.63 8.66
CA CYS A 211 17.30 -1.78 9.61
C CYS A 211 18.43 -2.52 8.91
N HIS A 212 19.68 -2.15 9.22
CA HIS A 212 20.88 -2.80 8.66
C HIS A 212 20.82 -2.90 7.14
N THR A 213 20.69 -1.74 6.49
CA THR A 213 20.54 -1.60 5.03
C THR A 213 21.84 -1.75 4.26
N ASP A 214 22.98 -1.81 4.95
CA ASP A 214 24.28 -2.02 4.35
C ASP A 214 24.32 -3.38 3.63
N ASP A 215 25.03 -3.44 2.49
CA ASP A 215 25.26 -4.68 1.76
C ASP A 215 26.45 -5.46 2.34
N THR A 216 26.28 -5.87 3.60
CA THR A 216 27.27 -6.70 4.31
C THR A 216 26.60 -8.01 4.76
N GLU A 217 27.38 -9.09 4.83
CA GLU A 217 26.88 -10.38 5.31
C GLU A 217 26.26 -10.27 6.71
N SER A 218 26.85 -9.44 7.58
CA SER A 218 26.36 -9.20 8.94
C SER A 218 25.02 -8.46 8.96
N ALA A 219 24.84 -7.48 8.08
CA ALA A 219 23.58 -6.76 7.92
C ALA A 219 22.48 -7.66 7.35
N TRP A 220 22.78 -8.50 6.37
CA TRP A 220 21.85 -9.49 5.84
C TRP A 220 21.43 -10.51 6.92
N ALA A 221 22.40 -11.06 7.65
CA ALA A 221 22.14 -11.99 8.74
C ALA A 221 21.26 -11.37 9.84
N SER A 222 21.49 -10.10 10.17
CA SER A 222 20.69 -9.35 11.15
C SER A 222 19.24 -9.15 10.69
N ARG A 223 19.02 -8.75 9.43
CA ARG A 223 17.68 -8.64 8.82
C ARG A 223 16.94 -9.96 8.82
N LYS A 224 17.63 -11.05 8.43
CA LYS A 224 17.09 -12.41 8.43
C LYS A 224 16.71 -12.85 9.85
N GLN A 225 17.60 -12.71 10.82
CA GLN A 225 17.35 -13.06 12.22
C GLN A 225 16.16 -12.27 12.79
N TYR A 226 16.09 -10.97 12.49
CA TYR A 226 14.99 -10.11 12.92
C TYR A 226 13.65 -10.59 12.36
N LYS A 227 13.58 -10.83 11.06
CA LYS A 227 12.38 -11.36 10.37
C LYS A 227 11.95 -12.72 10.92
N GLU A 228 12.89 -13.65 11.10
CA GLU A 228 12.63 -14.99 11.67
C GLU A 228 12.15 -14.93 13.12
N THR A 229 12.69 -14.00 13.91
CA THR A 229 12.26 -13.78 15.30
C THR A 229 10.83 -13.24 15.36
N ILE A 230 10.47 -12.30 14.49
CA ILE A 230 9.09 -11.80 14.36
C ILE A 230 8.11 -12.96 14.08
N TYR A 231 8.42 -13.79 13.07
CA TYR A 231 7.59 -14.96 12.76
C TYR A 231 7.46 -15.91 13.94
N SER A 232 8.57 -16.24 14.60
CA SER A 232 8.60 -17.14 15.75
C SER A 232 7.71 -16.62 16.88
N VAL A 233 7.87 -15.35 17.26
CA VAL A 233 7.07 -14.70 18.31
C VAL A 233 5.57 -14.74 17.98
N LEU A 234 5.19 -14.32 16.77
CA LEU A 234 3.77 -14.24 16.38
C LEU A 234 3.13 -15.62 16.30
N PHE A 235 3.84 -16.63 15.76
CA PHE A 235 3.33 -17.99 15.74
C PHE A 235 3.26 -18.63 17.13
N ASP A 236 4.14 -18.27 18.05
CA ASP A 236 4.08 -18.70 19.46
C ASP A 236 2.96 -17.98 20.23
N MET A 237 2.52 -16.82 19.75
CA MET A 237 1.29 -16.16 20.19
C MET A 237 0.03 -16.76 19.54
N ASN A 238 0.17 -17.82 18.74
CA ASN A 238 -0.91 -18.51 18.01
C ASN A 238 -1.56 -17.69 16.89
N VAL A 239 -0.86 -16.70 16.32
CA VAL A 239 -1.34 -16.01 15.12
C VAL A 239 -1.47 -17.01 13.96
N PRO A 240 -2.61 -17.06 13.24
CA PRO A 240 -2.86 -18.06 12.20
C PRO A 240 -1.97 -17.91 10.97
N ALA A 241 -1.71 -16.66 10.56
CA ALA A 241 -0.87 -16.35 9.40
C ALA A 241 -0.24 -14.95 9.56
N VAL A 242 0.96 -14.78 9.02
CA VAL A 242 1.75 -13.54 9.14
C VAL A 242 2.17 -13.10 7.75
N CYS A 243 1.93 -11.84 7.41
CA CYS A 243 2.48 -11.19 6.24
C CYS A 243 3.52 -10.15 6.71
N ALA A 244 4.77 -10.26 6.26
CA ALA A 244 5.84 -9.36 6.66
C ALA A 244 6.50 -8.76 5.42
N VAL A 245 6.41 -7.43 5.25
CA VAL A 245 6.82 -6.72 4.03
C VAL A 245 7.59 -5.46 4.41
N ASP A 246 8.63 -5.12 3.64
CA ASP A 246 9.46 -3.95 3.87
C ASP A 246 8.69 -2.62 3.75
N GLN A 247 8.96 -1.70 4.66
CA GLN A 247 8.31 -0.39 4.68
C GLN A 247 8.54 0.43 3.40
N ALA A 248 9.69 0.25 2.73
CA ALA A 248 9.99 0.94 1.48
C ALA A 248 9.08 0.45 0.35
N VAL A 249 8.96 -0.87 0.20
CA VAL A 249 8.07 -1.53 -0.78
C VAL A 249 6.62 -1.11 -0.54
N LEU A 250 6.16 -1.13 0.70
CA LEU A 250 4.79 -0.70 1.02
C LEU A 250 4.56 0.79 0.74
N SER A 251 5.54 1.65 1.01
CA SER A 251 5.45 3.07 0.68
C SER A 251 5.39 3.31 -0.84
N LEU A 252 6.12 2.51 -1.62
CA LEU A 252 6.04 2.53 -3.08
C LEU A 252 4.66 2.09 -3.58
N TYR A 253 4.10 1.01 -3.03
CA TYR A 253 2.74 0.58 -3.36
C TYR A 253 1.70 1.64 -3.05
N ALA A 254 1.83 2.36 -1.93
CA ALA A 254 0.95 3.47 -1.59
C ALA A 254 0.96 4.59 -2.65
N SER A 255 2.03 4.72 -3.43
CA SER A 255 2.14 5.64 -4.58
C SER A 255 1.60 5.06 -5.90
N LYS A 256 0.98 3.87 -5.88
CA LYS A 256 0.49 3.11 -7.04
C LYS A 256 1.59 2.74 -8.04
N ARG A 257 2.73 2.31 -7.52
CA ARG A 257 3.91 1.90 -8.31
C ARG A 257 4.49 0.60 -7.78
N THR A 258 5.09 -0.18 -8.66
CA THR A 258 5.86 -1.40 -8.33
C THR A 258 7.35 -1.22 -8.54
N SER A 259 7.76 -0.21 -9.33
CA SER A 259 9.16 0.13 -9.59
C SER A 259 9.43 1.62 -9.33
N GLY A 260 10.65 1.93 -8.88
CA GLY A 260 11.12 3.27 -8.59
C GLY A 260 12.17 3.29 -7.49
N ILE A 261 12.64 4.48 -7.13
CA ILE A 261 13.55 4.67 -6.00
C ILE A 261 12.74 5.20 -4.81
N VAL A 262 12.82 4.55 -3.65
CA VAL A 262 12.21 5.05 -2.41
C VAL A 262 13.25 5.76 -1.56
N VAL A 263 13.02 7.03 -1.26
CA VAL A 263 13.84 7.81 -0.33
C VAL A 263 13.14 7.86 1.01
N HIS A 264 13.54 6.96 1.92
CA HIS A 264 12.95 6.82 3.24
C HIS A 264 13.75 7.60 4.30
N ILE A 265 13.25 8.77 4.69
CA ILE A 265 13.83 9.61 5.76
C ILE A 265 13.22 9.17 7.10
N GLY A 266 13.87 8.18 7.73
CA GLY A 266 13.45 7.55 8.97
C GLY A 266 13.82 8.34 10.23
N PHE A 267 13.70 7.69 11.39
CA PHE A 267 14.01 8.32 12.68
C PHE A 267 15.53 8.53 12.87
N ASN A 268 16.34 7.50 12.63
CA ASN A 268 17.80 7.55 12.82
C ASN A 268 18.57 7.73 11.51
N THR A 269 18.10 7.12 10.43
CA THR A 269 18.79 7.05 9.15
C THR A 269 17.87 7.47 8.00
N THR A 270 18.49 7.88 6.89
CA THR A 270 17.84 8.01 5.60
C THR A 270 18.36 6.91 4.69
N SER A 271 17.46 6.19 4.03
CA SER A 271 17.80 5.12 3.10
C SER A 271 17.23 5.44 1.71
N VAL A 272 18.03 5.24 0.67
CA VAL A 272 17.63 5.32 -0.73
C VAL A 272 17.58 3.89 -1.26
N VAL A 273 16.39 3.42 -1.55
CA VAL A 273 16.11 2.01 -1.82
C VAL A 273 15.61 1.87 -3.25
N PRO A 274 16.41 1.36 -4.19
CA PRO A 274 15.93 1.02 -5.52
C PRO A 274 15.04 -0.22 -5.46
N ILE A 275 13.84 -0.12 -6.05
CA ILE A 275 12.85 -1.20 -6.08
C ILE A 275 12.42 -1.42 -7.51
N PHE A 276 12.53 -2.65 -7.99
CA PHE A 276 12.08 -3.05 -9.31
C PHE A 276 11.06 -4.18 -9.18
N GLU A 277 9.87 -3.96 -9.72
CA GLU A 277 8.77 -4.94 -9.73
C GLU A 277 8.45 -5.54 -8.35
N GLY A 278 8.47 -4.69 -7.32
CA GLY A 278 8.20 -5.08 -5.93
C GLY A 278 9.37 -5.71 -5.19
N ARG A 279 10.54 -5.86 -5.82
CA ARG A 279 11.77 -6.39 -5.22
C ARG A 279 12.78 -5.29 -4.95
N VAL A 280 13.38 -5.32 -3.76
CA VAL A 280 14.47 -4.41 -3.42
C VAL A 280 15.74 -4.87 -4.14
N MET A 281 16.35 -3.96 -4.91
CA MET A 281 17.53 -4.25 -5.71
C MET A 281 18.80 -4.06 -4.88
N TYR A 282 19.06 -4.98 -3.93
CA TYR A 282 20.24 -4.92 -3.06
C TYR A 282 21.55 -4.95 -3.85
N GLU A 283 21.60 -5.70 -4.95
CA GLU A 283 22.77 -5.85 -5.82
C GLU A 283 23.13 -4.56 -6.59
N ILE A 284 22.14 -3.71 -6.86
CA ILE A 284 22.35 -2.38 -7.49
C ILE A 284 22.84 -1.37 -6.43
N GLY A 285 22.44 -1.56 -5.18
CA GLY A 285 22.92 -0.79 -4.04
C GLY A 285 21.82 0.00 -3.34
N VAL A 286 21.71 -0.21 -2.03
CA VAL A 286 20.88 0.61 -1.13
C VAL A 286 21.78 1.64 -0.46
N GLU A 287 21.59 2.92 -0.80
CA GLU A 287 22.40 3.98 -0.19
C GLU A 287 21.84 4.36 1.18
N THR A 288 22.71 4.43 2.18
CA THR A 288 22.30 4.82 3.54
C THR A 288 23.09 6.04 4.01
N VAL A 289 22.36 7.05 4.44
CA VAL A 289 22.90 8.28 5.00
C VAL A 289 22.57 8.33 6.49
N GLY A 290 23.57 8.62 7.32
CA GLY A 290 23.44 8.69 8.79
C GLY A 290 22.63 9.89 9.32
N GLN A 291 21.71 10.42 8.51
CA GLN A 291 20.89 11.58 8.82
C GLN A 291 19.43 11.16 8.89
N GLY A 292 18.83 11.23 10.08
CA GLY A 292 17.42 10.95 10.29
C GLY A 292 16.69 12.09 11.00
N ALA A 293 15.42 11.86 11.32
CA ALA A 293 14.57 12.79 12.08
C ALA A 293 15.19 13.21 13.42
N LEU A 294 15.91 12.34 14.11
CA LEU A 294 16.54 12.62 15.40
C LEU A 294 17.63 13.69 15.25
N LYS A 295 18.46 13.61 14.20
CA LYS A 295 19.49 14.61 13.91
C LYS A 295 18.89 15.97 13.54
N LEU A 296 17.83 15.97 12.73
CA LEU A 296 17.08 17.20 12.42
C LEU A 296 16.52 17.87 13.69
N THR A 297 15.90 17.09 14.57
CA THR A 297 15.33 17.61 15.83
C THR A 297 16.43 18.12 16.77
N GLY A 298 17.58 17.43 16.86
CA GLY A 298 18.73 17.88 17.65
C GLY A 298 19.30 19.20 17.13
N PHE A 299 19.50 19.30 15.81
CA PHE A 299 20.00 20.52 15.19
C PHE A 299 19.05 21.71 15.35
N LEU A 300 17.72 21.49 15.22
CA LEU A 300 16.74 22.54 15.52
C LEU A 300 16.86 23.02 16.97
N LYS A 301 17.03 22.10 17.93
CA LYS A 301 17.22 22.46 19.35
C LYS A 301 18.45 23.35 19.55
N GLU A 302 19.56 23.03 18.88
CA GLU A 302 20.79 23.84 18.92
C GLU A 302 20.56 25.24 18.33
N LEU A 303 19.90 25.34 17.18
CA LEU A 303 19.56 26.62 16.54
C LEU A 303 18.61 27.46 17.42
N MET A 304 17.62 26.84 18.06
CA MET A 304 16.73 27.49 19.01
C MET A 304 17.50 28.04 20.21
N HIS A 305 18.45 27.25 20.74
CA HIS A 305 19.28 27.66 21.88
C HIS A 305 20.15 28.88 21.55
N GLN A 306 20.73 28.95 20.34
CA GLN A 306 21.49 30.10 19.87
C GLN A 306 20.67 31.40 19.78
N ARG A 307 19.33 31.29 19.68
CA ARG A 307 18.38 32.41 19.70
C ARG A 307 17.75 32.67 21.07
N ASN A 308 18.26 32.06 22.13
CA ASN A 308 17.69 32.11 23.49
C ASN A 308 16.26 31.55 23.59
N ILE A 309 15.88 30.64 22.68
CA ILE A 309 14.61 29.91 22.72
C ILE A 309 14.86 28.56 23.41
N PHE A 310 14.66 28.53 24.72
CA PHE A 310 14.90 27.32 25.52
C PHE A 310 13.71 26.36 25.45
N CYS A 311 14.01 25.09 25.19
CA CYS A 311 13.08 23.97 25.24
C CYS A 311 13.83 22.69 25.63
N GLU A 312 13.48 22.08 26.75
CA GLU A 312 14.16 20.87 27.23
C GLU A 312 13.70 19.62 26.48
N SER A 313 12.39 19.51 26.27
CA SER A 313 11.71 18.36 25.68
C SER A 313 11.98 18.20 24.17
N LEU A 314 12.64 17.10 23.79
CA LEU A 314 12.81 16.74 22.37
C LEU A 314 11.48 16.44 21.66
N TYR A 315 10.45 16.03 22.41
CA TYR A 315 9.10 15.85 21.85
C TYR A 315 8.51 17.18 21.37
N THR A 316 8.73 18.25 22.14
CA THR A 316 8.25 19.59 21.82
C THR A 316 9.02 20.17 20.64
N VAL A 317 10.35 20.07 20.66
CA VAL A 317 11.18 20.48 19.51
C VAL A 317 10.78 19.74 18.24
N ARG A 318 10.45 18.44 18.35
CA ARG A 318 9.92 17.67 17.22
C ARG A 318 8.58 18.23 16.73
N THR A 319 7.65 18.55 17.61
CA THR A 319 6.36 19.15 17.23
C THR A 319 6.57 20.49 16.52
N ILE A 320 7.48 21.33 17.03
CA ILE A 320 7.87 22.60 16.39
C ILE A 320 8.47 22.33 15.01
N LYS A 321 9.35 21.35 14.87
CA LYS A 321 9.91 20.92 13.58
C LYS A 321 8.81 20.56 12.59
N GLU A 322 7.88 19.69 13.00
CA GLU A 322 6.79 19.21 12.14
C GLU A 322 5.80 20.32 11.76
N LYS A 323 5.62 21.35 12.60
CA LYS A 323 4.71 22.48 12.32
C LYS A 323 5.36 23.63 11.54
N LEU A 324 6.64 23.95 11.80
CA LEU A 324 7.26 25.19 11.31
C LEU A 324 8.39 25.00 10.29
N CYS A 325 9.06 23.85 10.28
CA CYS A 325 10.22 23.65 9.39
C CYS A 325 9.79 23.28 7.97
N TYR A 326 10.62 23.66 7.01
CA TYR A 326 10.42 23.40 5.59
C TYR A 326 11.77 23.41 4.87
N VAL A 327 11.81 22.93 3.63
CA VAL A 327 12.99 22.98 2.76
C VAL A 327 12.88 24.20 1.85
N ALA A 328 13.92 25.04 1.85
CA ALA A 328 14.01 26.18 0.94
C ALA A 328 14.41 25.72 -0.47
N ALA A 329 13.81 26.30 -1.50
CA ALA A 329 14.15 26.02 -2.90
C ALA A 329 15.52 26.61 -3.31
N ASP A 330 15.89 27.73 -2.70
CA ASP A 330 17.20 28.37 -2.79
C ASP A 330 17.56 28.88 -1.40
N TYR A 331 18.54 28.23 -0.77
CA TYR A 331 18.93 28.53 0.61
C TYR A 331 19.43 29.97 0.80
N GLU A 332 20.26 30.46 -0.13
CA GLU A 332 20.88 31.79 -0.05
C GLU A 332 19.87 32.91 -0.29
N ALA A 333 18.92 32.69 -1.20
CA ALA A 333 17.82 33.62 -1.40
C ALA A 333 16.88 33.68 -0.18
N GLU A 334 16.62 32.54 0.47
CA GLU A 334 15.74 32.45 1.63
C GLU A 334 16.30 33.18 2.86
N LEU A 335 17.64 33.21 3.03
CA LEU A 335 18.31 33.97 4.09
C LEU A 335 18.02 35.48 4.07
N ARG A 336 17.59 36.03 2.93
CA ARG A 336 17.30 37.47 2.78
C ARG A 336 15.83 37.83 3.05
N LYS A 337 14.97 36.84 3.31
CA LYS A 337 13.53 37.03 3.52
C LYS A 337 13.20 37.10 5.02
N ASP A 338 12.08 37.73 5.34
CA ASP A 338 11.45 37.54 6.64
C ASP A 338 10.69 36.21 6.64
N THR A 339 11.22 35.25 7.39
CA THR A 339 10.66 33.89 7.50
C THR A 339 10.05 33.64 8.87
N GLN A 340 9.71 34.67 9.64
CA GLN A 340 9.14 34.49 10.96
C GLN A 340 7.79 33.75 10.91
N ALA A 341 7.63 32.75 11.78
CA ALA A 341 6.35 32.10 12.02
C ALA A 341 6.31 31.53 13.44
N SER A 342 5.09 31.40 13.96
CA SER A 342 4.86 30.91 15.32
C SER A 342 3.93 29.70 15.32
N CYS A 343 4.12 28.80 16.28
CA CYS A 343 3.20 27.72 16.56
C CYS A 343 2.99 27.53 18.06
N GLU A 344 1.77 27.17 18.43
CA GLU A 344 1.46 26.68 19.77
C GLU A 344 1.73 25.18 19.84
N VAL A 345 2.30 24.74 20.96
CA VAL A 345 2.46 23.32 21.29
C VAL A 345 1.55 23.04 22.48
N ASP A 346 0.74 21.98 22.40
CA ASP A 346 -0.32 21.70 23.37
C ASP A 346 0.24 21.59 24.79
N GLY A 347 -0.30 22.38 25.71
CA GLY A 347 0.14 22.43 27.11
C GLY A 347 1.44 23.22 27.33
N GLU A 348 1.98 23.87 26.30
CA GLU A 348 3.18 24.70 26.36
C GLU A 348 2.93 26.12 25.82
N ARG A 349 4.01 26.90 25.70
CA ARG A 349 3.99 28.28 25.21
C ARG A 349 4.01 28.37 23.68
N LEU A 350 3.72 29.58 23.17
CA LEU A 350 3.94 29.94 21.77
C LEU A 350 5.45 29.97 21.46
N PHE A 351 5.85 29.26 20.41
CA PHE A 351 7.22 29.28 19.90
C PHE A 351 7.28 30.04 18.58
N THR A 352 8.17 31.02 18.48
CA THR A 352 8.39 31.81 17.26
C THR A 352 9.77 31.52 16.70
N LEU A 353 9.83 31.03 15.46
CA LEU A 353 11.06 30.76 14.72
C LEU A 353 11.16 31.65 13.49
N SER A 354 12.39 31.86 13.01
CA SER A 354 12.72 32.64 11.82
C SER A 354 13.52 31.78 10.83
N THR A 355 14.82 32.02 10.70
CA THR A 355 15.74 31.29 9.81
C THR A 355 15.93 29.83 10.22
N GLU A 356 15.67 29.50 11.49
CA GLU A 356 15.81 28.15 12.04
C GLU A 356 14.92 27.15 11.31
N ARG A 357 13.77 27.62 10.79
CA ARG A 357 12.77 26.83 10.08
C ARG A 357 13.33 26.11 8.85
N PHE A 358 14.09 26.81 8.01
CA PHE A 358 14.66 26.22 6.79
C PHE A 358 16.11 25.78 6.98
N LYS A 359 16.88 26.44 7.86
CA LYS A 359 18.23 25.99 8.22
C LYS A 359 18.23 24.56 8.76
N THR A 360 17.22 24.21 9.55
CA THR A 360 17.10 22.84 10.09
C THR A 360 17.07 21.80 8.98
N ALA A 361 16.29 22.02 7.92
CA ALA A 361 16.14 21.06 6.83
C ALA A 361 17.33 21.08 5.86
N GLU A 362 18.09 22.19 5.80
CA GLU A 362 19.25 22.32 4.90
C GLU A 362 20.33 21.27 5.21
N ILE A 363 20.41 20.74 6.44
CA ILE A 363 21.38 19.68 6.76
C ILE A 363 21.16 18.43 5.90
N LEU A 364 19.94 18.16 5.43
CA LEU A 364 19.67 17.06 4.50
C LEU A 364 20.48 17.21 3.20
N PHE A 365 20.73 18.44 2.74
CA PHE A 365 21.50 18.74 1.53
C PHE A 365 22.96 19.05 1.87
N GLN A 366 23.20 19.71 3.00
CA GLN A 366 24.51 20.19 3.46
C GLN A 366 24.81 19.68 4.88
N PRO A 367 25.18 18.40 5.04
CA PRO A 367 25.25 17.75 6.36
C PRO A 367 26.30 18.36 7.29
N HIS A 368 27.34 18.96 6.71
CA HIS A 368 28.41 19.64 7.43
C HIS A 368 27.91 20.82 8.28
N MET A 369 26.79 21.45 7.91
CA MET A 369 26.16 22.50 8.73
C MET A 369 25.68 21.98 10.10
N GLY A 370 25.27 20.71 10.15
CA GLY A 370 24.93 20.00 11.39
C GLY A 370 26.10 19.23 12.00
N GLY A 371 27.35 19.55 11.62
CA GLY A 371 28.55 18.89 12.11
C GLY A 371 28.75 17.45 11.59
N MET A 372 28.04 17.04 10.55
CA MET A 372 28.09 15.67 10.03
C MET A 372 29.02 15.55 8.82
N ARG A 373 29.86 14.51 8.81
CA ARG A 373 30.67 14.11 7.66
C ARG A 373 29.94 13.04 6.85
N ALA A 374 28.85 13.43 6.22
CA ALA A 374 28.02 12.55 5.40
C ALA A 374 27.73 13.20 4.04
N MET A 375 27.34 12.38 3.06
CA MET A 375 26.82 12.90 1.79
C MET A 375 25.45 13.54 1.97
N GLY A 376 25.16 14.57 1.17
CA GLY A 376 23.81 15.15 1.09
C GLY A 376 22.84 14.19 0.42
N LEU A 377 21.55 14.36 0.72
CA LEU A 377 20.44 13.54 0.22
C LEU A 377 20.43 13.45 -1.30
N HIS A 378 20.54 14.59 -1.98
CA HIS A 378 20.60 14.68 -3.44
C HIS A 378 21.76 13.88 -4.03
N LYS A 379 22.92 13.85 -3.36
CA LYS A 379 24.08 13.06 -3.79
C LYS A 379 23.87 11.56 -3.61
N ALA A 380 23.27 11.15 -2.48
CA ALA A 380 22.92 9.75 -2.25
C ALA A 380 21.91 9.24 -3.28
N VAL A 381 20.91 10.05 -3.61
CA VAL A 381 19.92 9.70 -4.64
C VAL A 381 20.57 9.65 -6.03
N ALA A 382 21.41 10.62 -6.38
CA ALA A 382 22.12 10.61 -7.65
C ALA A 382 23.05 9.40 -7.81
N LEU A 383 23.75 9.01 -6.75
CA LEU A 383 24.58 7.80 -6.73
C LEU A 383 23.75 6.53 -6.99
N CYS A 384 22.62 6.39 -6.29
CA CYS A 384 21.72 5.27 -6.51
C CYS A 384 21.16 5.26 -7.95
N MET A 385 20.82 6.42 -8.50
CA MET A 385 20.35 6.55 -9.89
C MET A 385 21.42 6.15 -10.90
N ASP A 386 22.68 6.52 -10.66
CA ASP A 386 23.81 6.11 -11.51
C ASP A 386 24.01 4.59 -11.48
N HIS A 387 23.94 3.97 -10.30
CA HIS A 387 23.99 2.50 -10.19
C HIS A 387 22.80 1.83 -10.91
N CYS A 388 21.58 2.40 -10.79
CA CYS A 388 20.40 1.88 -11.50
C CYS A 388 20.56 2.00 -13.02
N TYR A 389 21.10 3.12 -13.52
CA TYR A 389 21.34 3.32 -14.95
C TYR A 389 22.36 2.33 -15.51
N ASN A 390 23.43 2.07 -14.77
CA ASN A 390 24.48 1.13 -15.16
C ASN A 390 24.10 -0.34 -14.91
N SER A 391 22.92 -0.61 -14.34
CA SER A 391 22.46 -1.97 -14.11
C SER A 391 21.90 -2.56 -15.40
N GLU A 392 22.31 -3.79 -15.74
CA GLU A 392 21.80 -4.53 -16.90
C GLU A 392 20.41 -5.17 -16.63
N VAL A 393 19.51 -4.42 -15.98
CA VAL A 393 18.15 -4.91 -15.72
C VAL A 393 17.34 -4.85 -17.01
N VAL A 394 16.87 -6.01 -17.46
CA VAL A 394 15.96 -6.11 -18.60
C VAL A 394 14.64 -5.43 -18.24
N GLY A 395 14.23 -4.39 -18.99
CA GLY A 395 13.00 -3.64 -18.71
C GLY A 395 12.96 -2.27 -19.38
N ASP A 396 12.07 -1.41 -18.88
CA ASP A 396 12.04 0.01 -19.24
C ASP A 396 13.19 0.74 -18.53
N ASP A 397 14.14 1.27 -19.31
CA ASP A 397 15.31 2.03 -18.83
C ASP A 397 14.95 3.24 -17.96
N SER A 398 13.68 3.63 -17.88
CA SER A 398 13.21 4.75 -17.05
C SER A 398 12.61 4.35 -15.69
N TRP A 399 12.61 3.06 -15.33
CA TRP A 399 11.93 2.54 -14.13
C TRP A 399 12.34 3.25 -12.82
N TYR A 400 13.60 3.67 -12.71
CA TYR A 400 14.17 4.30 -11.52
C TYR A 400 13.99 5.84 -11.50
N LYS A 401 13.52 6.45 -12.59
CA LYS A 401 13.38 7.93 -12.72
C LYS A 401 12.28 8.51 -11.82
N THR A 402 11.35 7.68 -11.34
CA THR A 402 10.40 8.12 -10.31
C THR A 402 10.94 7.83 -8.92
N ILE A 403 11.11 8.91 -8.15
CA ILE A 403 11.53 8.87 -6.76
C ILE A 403 10.30 9.06 -5.87
N VAL A 404 10.08 8.17 -4.91
CA VAL A 404 8.99 8.25 -3.95
C VAL A 404 9.54 8.53 -2.57
N LEU A 405 9.13 9.66 -2.00
CA LEU A 405 9.51 10.04 -0.66
C LEU A 405 8.70 9.24 0.38
N ALA A 406 9.38 8.79 1.44
CA ALA A 406 8.78 8.05 2.54
C ALA A 406 9.41 8.41 3.89
N GLY A 407 8.69 8.12 4.98
CA GLY A 407 9.14 8.41 6.35
C GLY A 407 8.75 9.80 6.84
N GLY A 408 8.78 10.00 8.16
CA GLY A 408 8.16 11.17 8.79
C GLY A 408 8.76 12.52 8.37
N SER A 409 10.10 12.61 8.28
CA SER A 409 10.76 13.88 7.90
C SER A 409 10.72 14.15 6.40
N SER A 410 10.27 13.19 5.58
CA SER A 410 10.06 13.42 4.15
C SER A 410 8.79 14.24 3.85
N CYS A 411 7.94 14.46 4.86
CA CYS A 411 6.78 15.33 4.79
C CYS A 411 7.12 16.83 4.91
N LEU A 412 8.41 17.21 5.01
CA LEU A 412 8.81 18.60 5.05
C LEU A 412 8.39 19.31 3.74
N PRO A 413 7.65 20.43 3.82
CA PRO A 413 7.25 21.18 2.63
C PRO A 413 8.47 21.64 1.82
N GLY A 414 8.39 21.60 0.49
CA GLY A 414 9.46 22.02 -0.42
C GLY A 414 10.54 20.96 -0.69
N LEU A 415 10.52 19.82 0.03
CA LEU A 415 11.51 18.76 -0.15
C LEU A 415 11.46 18.12 -1.56
N PRO A 416 10.29 17.75 -2.12
CA PRO A 416 10.22 17.17 -3.46
C PRO A 416 10.84 18.10 -4.52
N GLU A 417 10.44 19.37 -4.52
CA GLU A 417 10.84 20.35 -5.53
C GLU A 417 12.33 20.67 -5.44
N ARG A 418 12.87 20.81 -4.21
CA ARG A 418 14.30 21.02 -3.99
C ARG A 418 15.11 19.80 -4.43
N LEU A 419 14.69 18.60 -4.06
CA LEU A 419 15.40 17.38 -4.45
C LEU A 419 15.41 17.20 -5.97
N GLU A 420 14.28 17.41 -6.62
CA GLU A 420 14.16 17.33 -8.07
C GLU A 420 15.10 18.34 -8.76
N LYS A 421 15.11 19.60 -8.30
CA LYS A 421 16.03 20.65 -8.79
C LYS A 421 17.50 20.25 -8.66
N GLU A 422 17.91 19.75 -7.49
CA GLU A 422 19.30 19.36 -7.22
C GLU A 422 19.73 18.17 -8.10
N LEU A 423 18.84 17.21 -8.34
CA LEU A 423 19.12 16.06 -9.20
C LEU A 423 19.32 16.48 -10.67
N HIS A 424 18.49 17.40 -11.17
CA HIS A 424 18.67 17.94 -12.52
C HIS A 424 19.99 18.70 -12.69
N GLN A 425 20.52 19.29 -11.62
CA GLN A 425 21.81 19.99 -11.65
C GLN A 425 23.00 19.04 -11.53
N LEU A 426 22.84 17.94 -10.78
CA LEU A 426 23.92 17.00 -10.48
C LEU A 426 24.11 15.91 -11.54
N LEU A 427 23.02 15.45 -12.16
CA LEU A 427 23.02 14.32 -13.09
C LEU A 427 23.09 14.75 -14.56
N PRO A 428 23.74 13.96 -15.43
CA PRO A 428 23.73 14.19 -16.87
C PRO A 428 22.31 14.22 -17.46
N PRO A 429 22.04 14.98 -18.55
CA PRO A 429 20.71 15.15 -19.13
C PRO A 429 19.97 13.83 -19.45
N TYR A 430 20.67 12.80 -19.93
CA TYR A 430 20.04 11.51 -20.27
C TYR A 430 19.50 10.74 -19.05
N ILE A 431 20.10 10.93 -17.87
CA ILE A 431 19.59 10.39 -16.59
C ILE A 431 18.53 11.32 -16.00
N SER A 432 18.78 12.63 -16.03
CA SER A 432 17.92 13.61 -15.36
C SER A 432 16.62 13.93 -16.09
N GLU A 433 16.57 13.78 -17.40
CA GLU A 433 15.35 13.99 -18.17
C GLU A 433 14.26 13.00 -17.76
N GLY A 434 13.11 13.52 -17.33
CA GLY A 434 11.97 12.73 -16.89
C GLY A 434 12.00 12.32 -15.42
N ILE A 435 12.95 12.81 -14.61
CA ILE A 435 12.91 12.65 -13.15
C ILE A 435 11.61 13.22 -12.60
N ARG A 436 11.01 12.48 -11.68
CA ARG A 436 9.85 12.94 -10.91
C ARG A 436 10.03 12.59 -9.45
N VAL A 437 9.93 13.57 -8.55
CA VAL A 437 9.92 13.32 -7.11
C VAL A 437 8.48 13.40 -6.58
N VAL A 438 7.99 12.30 -6.06
CA VAL A 438 6.63 12.15 -5.54
C VAL A 438 6.66 12.27 -4.01
N PRO A 439 5.92 13.22 -3.40
CA PRO A 439 5.83 13.32 -1.94
C PRO A 439 5.11 12.08 -1.35
N PRO A 440 5.20 11.84 -0.03
CA PRO A 440 4.53 10.71 0.59
C PRO A 440 3.00 10.83 0.42
N PRO A 441 2.33 9.94 -0.33
CA PRO A 441 0.93 10.13 -0.75
C PRO A 441 -0.05 10.13 0.42
N PHE A 442 0.30 9.48 1.52
CA PHE A 442 -0.47 9.49 2.77
C PHE A 442 0.37 10.01 3.94
N GLY A 443 1.28 10.93 3.67
CA GLY A 443 2.18 11.51 4.66
C GLY A 443 2.94 10.44 5.43
N THR A 444 2.98 10.57 6.76
CA THR A 444 3.69 9.64 7.64
C THR A 444 3.10 8.22 7.64
N ASP A 445 1.86 8.03 7.17
CA ASP A 445 1.16 6.75 7.19
C ASP A 445 1.30 5.97 5.86
N SER A 446 2.10 6.45 4.90
CA SER A 446 2.22 5.85 3.56
C SER A 446 2.52 4.34 3.59
N ALA A 447 3.47 3.88 4.40
CA ALA A 447 3.75 2.44 4.55
C ALA A 447 2.55 1.65 5.11
N TRP A 448 1.82 2.22 6.08
CA TRP A 448 0.61 1.62 6.64
C TRP A 448 -0.51 1.53 5.59
N PHE A 449 -0.66 2.54 4.73
CA PHE A 449 -1.60 2.50 3.61
C PHE A 449 -1.21 1.47 2.54
N GLY A 450 0.08 1.30 2.25
CA GLY A 450 0.56 0.21 1.41
C GLY A 450 0.20 -1.17 1.97
N ALA A 451 0.38 -1.35 3.28
CA ALA A 451 -0.06 -2.57 3.99
C ALA A 451 -1.58 -2.77 3.89
N LYS A 452 -2.36 -1.71 4.02
CA LYS A 452 -3.81 -1.75 3.82
C LYS A 452 -4.17 -2.21 2.40
N MET A 453 -3.50 -1.68 1.37
CA MET A 453 -3.77 -2.08 -0.01
C MET A 453 -3.56 -3.57 -0.24
N ILE A 454 -2.41 -4.12 0.15
CA ILE A 454 -2.14 -5.55 -0.01
C ILE A 454 -3.10 -6.42 0.81
N SER A 455 -3.55 -5.96 1.97
CA SER A 455 -4.47 -6.70 2.83
C SER A 455 -5.87 -6.87 2.25
N ASN A 456 -6.23 -6.02 1.29
CA ASN A 456 -7.56 -5.97 0.69
C ASN A 456 -7.60 -6.61 -0.70
N VAL A 457 -6.49 -7.10 -1.24
CA VAL A 457 -6.50 -7.83 -2.53
C VAL A 457 -7.23 -9.17 -2.38
N SER A 458 -7.89 -9.59 -3.45
CA SER A 458 -8.72 -10.79 -3.50
C SER A 458 -8.03 -12.08 -3.03
N THR A 459 -6.70 -12.16 -3.19
CA THR A 459 -5.84 -13.32 -2.91
C THR A 459 -4.96 -13.15 -1.67
N PHE A 460 -5.18 -12.11 -0.85
CA PHE A 460 -4.26 -11.69 0.23
C PHE A 460 -3.71 -12.85 1.08
N THR A 461 -4.59 -13.70 1.63
CA THR A 461 -4.18 -14.78 2.55
C THR A 461 -3.37 -15.89 1.87
N GLU A 462 -3.51 -16.06 0.56
CA GLU A 462 -2.81 -17.10 -0.19
C GLU A 462 -1.49 -16.60 -0.77
N ALA A 463 -1.48 -15.37 -1.30
CA ALA A 463 -0.34 -14.79 -1.99
C ALA A 463 0.67 -14.08 -1.07
N TRP A 464 0.22 -13.50 0.06
CA TRP A 464 1.07 -12.64 0.90
C TRP A 464 1.36 -13.19 2.30
N CYS A 465 0.55 -14.14 2.78
CA CYS A 465 0.67 -14.64 4.16
C CYS A 465 1.43 -15.97 4.24
N VAL A 466 2.34 -16.04 5.22
CA VAL A 466 2.99 -17.28 5.63
C VAL A 466 2.22 -17.90 6.79
N LYS A 467 1.89 -19.19 6.68
CA LYS A 467 1.26 -19.98 7.75
C LYS A 467 2.31 -20.69 8.61
N LYS A 468 1.98 -20.98 9.87
CA LYS A 468 2.89 -21.64 10.84
C LYS A 468 3.52 -22.94 10.31
N LYS A 469 2.76 -23.75 9.56
CA LYS A 469 3.26 -24.99 8.93
C LYS A 469 4.34 -24.71 7.88
N GLN A 470 4.12 -23.73 7.01
CA GLN A 470 5.09 -23.33 5.97
C GLN A 470 6.37 -22.79 6.61
N PHE A 471 6.25 -21.93 7.62
CA PHE A 471 7.41 -21.41 8.36
C PHE A 471 8.24 -22.52 8.99
N ARG A 472 7.60 -23.47 9.70
CA ARG A 472 8.30 -24.63 10.29
C ARG A 472 8.98 -25.52 9.25
N GLN A 473 8.37 -25.72 8.09
CA GLN A 473 8.97 -26.49 6.99
C GLN A 473 10.19 -25.77 6.41
N LYS A 474 10.13 -24.44 6.24
CA LYS A 474 11.25 -23.62 5.76
C LYS A 474 12.43 -23.64 6.75
N MET A 475 12.17 -23.49 8.05
CA MET A 475 13.21 -23.58 9.09
C MET A 475 13.89 -24.95 9.16
N ARG A 476 13.19 -26.03 8.76
CA ARG A 476 13.76 -27.39 8.69
C ARG A 476 14.55 -27.64 7.41
N ARG A 477 14.13 -27.07 6.28
CA ARG A 477 14.80 -27.21 4.98
C ARG A 477 16.02 -26.31 4.87
N ASN A 478 15.94 -25.09 5.38
CA ASN A 478 17.03 -24.13 5.43
C ASN A 478 17.94 -24.40 6.63
N GLY A 479 18.57 -25.59 6.65
CA GLY A 479 19.90 -25.70 7.26
C GLY A 479 20.85 -24.64 6.66
N PRO A 480 22.09 -24.47 7.18
CA PRO A 480 22.91 -23.26 7.00
C PRO A 480 23.33 -22.90 5.55
N LEU A 481 22.79 -23.54 4.52
CA LEU A 481 23.15 -23.37 3.13
C LEU A 481 21.88 -23.30 2.27
N PHE A 482 21.18 -22.16 2.25
CA PHE A 482 20.41 -21.70 1.09
C PHE A 482 20.07 -20.21 1.33
N VAL A 483 20.87 -19.38 0.67
CA VAL A 483 20.82 -17.91 0.61
C VAL A 483 20.09 -17.56 -0.69
N ASN A 484 19.30 -16.47 -0.74
CA ASN A 484 18.62 -15.92 -1.94
C ASN A 484 17.15 -16.28 -2.25
N SER A 485 16.27 -16.43 -1.26
CA SER A 485 14.82 -16.25 -1.53
C SER A 485 14.05 -15.66 -0.36
N TRP A 486 14.06 -14.32 -0.32
CA TRP A 486 13.10 -13.48 0.39
C TRP A 486 12.99 -12.12 -0.27
#